data_AF-A0A963Y123-F1
#
_entry.id   AF-A0A963Y123-F1
#
_cell.length_a   1.000
_cell.length_b   1.000
_cell.length_c   1.000
_cell.angle_alpha   90.00
_cell.angle_beta   90.00
_cell.angle_gamma   90.00
#
_symmetry.space_group_name_H-M   'P 1'
#
loop_
_entity.id
_entity.type
_entity.pdbx_description
1 polymer ?
#
loop_
_entity_poly.entity_id
_entity_poly.type
_entity_poly.pdbx_seq_one_letter_code
_entity_poly.pdbx_strand_id
1 'polypeptide(L)'
;LKLQDALLKLPPVFAASLIGDMVLGKFRKKSTGPRSFSSVLYDGLGPTISENFYFPYVKKLWGLDPDKLAVMLAERRVSGSSVGKILGKMIRMIPGLRGETTGRFFYPRKGFGQIS
;
A
#
# COMPACT_ATOMS: atom_id res chain seq x y z
N LEU A 1 15.47 1.61 -1.86
CA LEU A 1 15.29 0.68 -2.99
C LEU A 1 15.29 1.47 -4.29
N LYS A 2 16.20 1.19 -5.22
CA LYS A 2 16.10 1.80 -6.56
C LYS A 2 14.88 1.17 -7.25
N LEU A 3 14.07 1.98 -7.93
CA LEU A 3 12.83 1.51 -8.55
C LEU A 3 13.07 0.36 -9.55
N GLN A 4 14.21 0.42 -10.23
CA GLN A 4 14.70 -0.64 -11.12
C GLN A 4 14.84 -1.99 -10.40
N ASP A 5 15.28 -2.02 -9.14
CA ASP A 5 15.45 -3.29 -8.40
C ASP A 5 14.11 -3.87 -7.99
N ALA A 6 13.12 -3.02 -7.69
CA ALA A 6 11.77 -3.46 -7.43
C ALA A 6 11.14 -4.04 -8.70
N LEU A 7 11.32 -3.40 -9.86
CA LEU A 7 10.73 -3.85 -11.12
C LEU A 7 11.41 -5.11 -11.68
N LEU A 8 12.73 -5.22 -11.57
CA LEU A 8 13.52 -6.34 -12.12
C LEU A 8 13.53 -7.58 -11.22
N LYS A 9 13.22 -7.45 -9.92
CA LYS A 9 13.24 -8.58 -8.96
C LYS A 9 11.85 -9.02 -8.50
N LEU A 10 10.78 -8.45 -9.04
CA LEU A 10 9.43 -8.93 -8.76
C LEU A 10 9.28 -10.34 -9.33
N PRO A 11 8.86 -11.34 -8.53
CA PRO A 11 8.54 -12.66 -9.05
C PRO A 11 7.49 -12.52 -10.17
N PRO A 12 7.69 -13.17 -11.33
CA PRO A 12 6.84 -12.96 -12.51
C PRO A 12 5.38 -13.33 -12.24
N VAL A 13 5.15 -14.38 -11.44
CA VAL A 13 3.80 -14.79 -10.99
C VAL A 13 3.14 -13.67 -10.18
N PHE A 14 3.88 -13.08 -9.22
CA PHE A 14 3.35 -12.00 -8.39
C PHE A 14 3.02 -10.75 -9.22
N ALA A 15 3.89 -10.39 -10.17
CA ALA A 15 3.64 -9.27 -11.07
C ALA A 15 2.38 -9.51 -11.93
N ALA A 16 2.22 -10.73 -12.47
CA ALA A 16 1.03 -11.09 -13.23
C ALA A 16 -0.25 -11.03 -12.38
N SER A 17 -0.24 -11.56 -11.15
CA SER A 17 -1.36 -11.46 -10.21
C SER A 17 -1.70 -10.01 -9.88
N LEU A 18 -0.71 -9.15 -9.69
CA LEU A 18 -0.89 -7.73 -9.42
C LEU A 18 -1.55 -6.99 -10.61
N ILE A 19 -1.11 -7.30 -11.84
CA ILE A 19 -1.72 -6.76 -13.06
C ILE A 19 -3.15 -7.26 -13.20
N GLY A 20 -3.39 -8.55 -12.93
CA GLY A 20 -4.73 -9.14 -12.93
C GLY A 20 -5.66 -8.44 -11.95
N ASP A 21 -5.23 -8.23 -10.70
CA ASP A 21 -5.98 -7.52 -9.67
C ASP A 21 -6.29 -6.07 -10.08
N MET A 22 -5.37 -5.40 -10.77
CA MET A 22 -5.57 -4.04 -11.26
C MET A 22 -6.59 -3.96 -12.40
N VAL A 23 -6.49 -4.85 -13.40
CA VAL A 23 -7.36 -4.87 -14.58
C VAL A 23 -8.77 -5.35 -14.22
N LEU A 24 -8.86 -6.43 -13.45
CA LEU A 24 -10.13 -7.03 -13.05
C LEU A 24 -10.76 -6.34 -11.83
N GLY A 25 -9.99 -5.50 -11.11
CA GLY A 25 -10.44 -4.84 -9.88
C GLY A 25 -11.70 -4.00 -10.04
N LYS A 26 -11.94 -3.40 -11.22
CA LYS A 26 -13.18 -2.65 -11.50
C LYS A 26 -14.42 -3.55 -11.63
N PHE A 27 -14.22 -4.81 -12.02
CA PHE A 27 -15.28 -5.81 -12.19
C PHE A 27 -15.46 -6.71 -10.96
N ARG A 28 -14.56 -6.57 -9.98
CA ARG A 28 -14.60 -7.35 -8.75
C ARG A 28 -15.80 -6.96 -7.88
N LYS A 29 -16.55 -7.96 -7.42
CA LYS A 29 -17.59 -7.74 -6.40
C LYS A 29 -16.97 -7.26 -5.11
N LYS A 30 -17.51 -6.17 -4.56
CA LYS A 30 -17.12 -5.66 -3.24
C LYS A 30 -17.63 -6.59 -2.14
N SER A 31 -16.96 -6.58 -0.99
CA SER A 31 -17.42 -7.33 0.17
C SER A 31 -18.82 -6.87 0.61
N THR A 32 -19.72 -7.82 0.85
CA THR A 32 -21.13 -7.58 1.20
C THR A 32 -21.42 -7.70 2.70
N GLY A 33 -20.41 -8.03 3.52
CA GLY A 33 -20.54 -8.18 4.97
C GLY A 33 -20.18 -6.92 5.79
N PRO A 34 -20.20 -7.01 7.13
CA PRO A 34 -19.66 -5.96 7.99
C PRO A 34 -18.23 -5.62 7.57
N ARG A 35 -17.94 -4.32 7.43
CA ARG A 35 -16.60 -3.86 7.07
C ARG A 35 -15.60 -4.36 8.11
N SER A 36 -14.48 -4.93 7.66
CA SER A 36 -13.31 -5.23 8.47
C SER A 36 -12.10 -4.51 7.88
N PHE A 37 -10.99 -4.45 8.62
CA PHE A 37 -9.72 -3.96 8.06
C PHE A 37 -9.39 -4.72 6.75
N SER A 38 -9.52 -6.05 6.77
CA SER A 38 -9.25 -6.91 5.62
C SER A 38 -10.16 -6.59 4.46
N SER A 39 -11.47 -6.43 4.67
CA SER A 39 -12.42 -6.16 3.59
C SER A 39 -12.11 -4.84 2.87
N VAL A 40 -11.69 -3.80 3.62
CA VAL A 40 -11.30 -2.50 3.04
C VAL A 40 -10.06 -2.65 2.15
N LEU A 41 -9.07 -3.40 2.59
CA LEU A 41 -7.85 -3.63 1.81
C LEU A 41 -8.13 -4.49 0.58
N TYR A 42 -8.90 -5.55 0.74
CA TYR A 42 -9.31 -6.42 -0.34
C TYR A 42 -10.07 -5.66 -1.43
N ASP A 43 -11.03 -4.81 -1.06
CA ASP A 43 -11.82 -4.00 -1.99
C ASP A 43 -10.98 -2.90 -2.67
N GLY A 44 -9.95 -2.37 -2.01
CA GLY A 44 -9.12 -1.27 -2.54
C GLY A 44 -7.89 -1.71 -3.32
N LEU A 45 -7.21 -2.76 -2.85
CA LEU A 45 -5.88 -3.19 -3.29
C LEU A 45 -5.85 -4.56 -3.98
N GLY A 46 -6.94 -5.34 -3.90
CA GLY A 46 -6.94 -6.71 -4.39
C GLY A 46 -6.29 -7.71 -3.43
N PRO A 47 -6.46 -9.03 -3.63
CA PRO A 47 -5.86 -10.05 -2.77
C PRO A 47 -4.34 -10.02 -2.79
N THR A 48 -3.71 -9.77 -3.94
CA THR A 48 -2.25 -9.93 -4.10
C THR A 48 -1.48 -9.02 -3.16
N ILE A 49 -1.76 -7.72 -3.15
CA ILE A 49 -1.09 -6.76 -2.25
C ILE A 49 -1.55 -6.93 -0.80
N SER A 50 -2.83 -7.25 -0.58
CA SER A 50 -3.38 -7.40 0.76
C SER A 50 -2.71 -8.55 1.50
N GLU A 51 -2.61 -9.72 0.88
CA GLU A 51 -2.12 -10.95 1.50
C GLU A 51 -0.60 -11.04 1.55
N ASN A 52 0.09 -10.60 0.49
CA ASN A 52 1.54 -10.77 0.39
C ASN A 52 2.32 -9.64 1.08
N PHE A 53 1.70 -8.47 1.29
CA PHE A 53 2.37 -7.32 1.88
C PHE A 53 1.65 -6.78 3.11
N TYR A 54 0.41 -6.31 2.96
CA TYR A 54 -0.24 -5.57 4.04
C TYR A 54 -0.56 -6.42 5.26
N PHE A 55 -1.16 -7.60 5.11
CA PHE A 55 -1.56 -8.44 6.23
C PHE A 55 -0.38 -8.92 7.08
N PRO A 56 0.71 -9.46 6.49
CA PRO A 56 1.92 -9.77 7.25
C PRO A 56 2.52 -8.53 7.92
N TYR A 57 2.52 -7.40 7.21
CA TYR A 57 3.08 -6.15 7.73
C TYR A 57 2.31 -5.60 8.93
N VAL A 58 0.97 -5.54 8.86
CA VAL A 58 0.16 -5.03 9.98
C VAL A 58 0.17 -5.99 11.15
N LYS A 59 0.20 -7.30 10.91
CA LYS A 59 0.39 -8.30 11.96
C LYS A 59 1.74 -8.12 12.66
N LYS A 60 2.80 -7.85 11.90
CA LYS A 60 4.12 -7.53 12.45
C LYS A 60 4.13 -6.22 13.24
N LEU A 61 3.40 -5.20 12.77
CA LEU A 61 3.37 -3.87 13.37
C LEU A 61 2.55 -3.83 14.67
N TRP A 62 1.40 -4.51 14.69
CA TRP A 62 0.40 -4.40 15.76
C TRP A 62 0.24 -5.68 16.60
N GLY A 63 0.84 -6.80 16.18
CA GLY A 63 0.71 -8.09 16.88
C GLY A 63 -0.68 -8.73 16.74
N LEU A 64 -1.57 -8.18 15.94
CA LEU A 64 -2.96 -8.62 15.77
C LEU A 64 -3.24 -9.09 14.35
N ASP A 65 -4.16 -10.05 14.22
CA ASP A 65 -4.68 -10.42 12.91
C ASP A 65 -5.46 -9.25 12.30
N PRO A 66 -5.42 -9.06 10.97
CA PRO A 66 -6.11 -7.98 10.28
C PRO A 66 -7.58 -7.84 10.67
N ASP A 67 -8.33 -8.94 10.78
CA ASP A 67 -9.75 -8.89 11.14
C ASP A 67 -10.04 -8.42 12.57
N LYS A 68 -9.01 -8.37 13.43
CA LYS A 68 -9.11 -7.83 14.80
C LYS A 68 -8.75 -6.34 14.87
N LEU A 69 -8.29 -5.75 13.77
CA LEU A 69 -7.95 -4.32 13.70
C LEU A 69 -9.19 -3.48 13.42
N ALA A 70 -9.23 -2.29 14.02
CA ALA A 70 -10.29 -1.32 13.78
C ALA A 70 -10.36 -0.93 12.29
N VAL A 71 -11.56 -0.98 11.72
CA VAL A 71 -11.83 -0.59 10.32
C VAL A 71 -11.33 0.81 10.00
N MET A 72 -11.49 1.75 10.94
CA MET A 72 -11.02 3.13 10.79
C MET A 72 -9.52 3.24 10.51
N LEU A 73 -8.72 2.28 10.97
CA LEU A 73 -7.28 2.25 10.68
C LEU A 73 -7.04 2.06 9.18
N ALA A 74 -7.75 1.12 8.55
CA ALA A 74 -7.71 0.92 7.10
C ALA A 74 -8.30 2.14 6.37
N GLU A 75 -9.42 2.66 6.84
CA GLU A 75 -10.09 3.80 6.18
C GLU A 75 -9.23 5.07 6.19
N ARG A 76 -8.57 5.41 7.30
CA ARG A 76 -7.78 6.64 7.39
C ARG A 76 -6.36 6.52 6.83
N ARG A 77 -5.77 5.32 6.89
CA ARG A 77 -4.35 5.13 6.50
C ARG A 77 -4.17 4.43 5.16
N VAL A 78 -5.15 3.67 4.68
CA VAL A 78 -4.99 2.78 3.52
C VAL A 78 -6.02 3.04 2.41
N SER A 79 -7.24 3.49 2.72
CA SER A 79 -8.36 3.54 1.74
C SER A 79 -8.14 4.41 0.49
N GLY A 80 -7.18 5.32 0.51
CA GLY A 80 -6.90 6.22 -0.61
C GLY A 80 -6.06 5.63 -1.74
N SER A 81 -5.44 4.46 -1.55
CA SER A 81 -4.48 3.88 -2.51
C SER A 81 -5.05 2.66 -3.20
N SER A 82 -5.49 2.79 -4.44
CA SER A 82 -5.61 1.64 -5.35
C SER A 82 -4.24 1.24 -5.87
N VAL A 83 -4.10 0.01 -6.37
CA VAL A 83 -2.84 -0.46 -6.99
C VAL A 83 -2.36 0.51 -8.08
N GLY A 84 -3.27 1.00 -8.93
CA GLY A 84 -2.93 1.99 -9.96
C GLY A 84 -2.41 3.33 -9.40
N LYS A 85 -2.97 3.82 -8.28
CA LYS A 85 -2.45 5.04 -7.62
C LYS A 85 -1.07 4.82 -7.01
N ILE A 86 -0.79 3.63 -6.47
CA ILE A 86 0.54 3.26 -5.98
C ILE A 86 1.53 3.27 -7.14
N LEU A 87 1.19 2.63 -8.26
CA LEU A 87 2.03 2.61 -9.45
C LEU A 87 2.29 4.03 -10.00
N GLY A 88 1.26 4.88 -10.05
CA GLY A 88 1.39 6.28 -10.43
C GLY A 88 2.34 7.07 -9.52
N LYS A 89 2.30 6.84 -8.20
CA LYS A 89 3.27 7.43 -7.25
C LYS A 89 4.69 6.90 -7.50
N MET A 90 4.84 5.61 -7.78
CA MET A 90 6.14 4.99 -8.10
C MET A 90 6.75 5.58 -9.36
N ILE A 91 5.96 5.83 -10.41
CA ILE A 91 6.40 6.48 -11.65
C ILE A 91 6.90 7.91 -11.38
N ARG A 92 6.20 8.69 -10.54
CA ARG A 92 6.65 10.03 -10.12
C ARG A 92 7.93 10.01 -9.28
N MET A 93 8.34 8.84 -8.79
CA MET A 93 9.62 8.62 -8.12
C MET A 93 10.73 8.18 -9.09
N ILE A 94 10.55 8.22 -10.40
CA ILE A 94 11.64 7.98 -11.38
C ILE A 94 12.55 9.22 -11.48
N PRO A 95 13.89 9.08 -11.51
CA PRO A 95 14.80 10.20 -11.77
C PRO A 95 14.41 10.94 -13.06
N GLY A 96 14.31 12.27 -13.01
CA GLY A 96 13.82 13.10 -14.12
C GLY A 96 12.32 13.44 -14.08
N LEU A 97 11.50 12.66 -13.36
CA LEU A 97 10.06 12.94 -13.13
C LEU A 97 9.75 13.36 -11.68
N ARG A 98 10.75 13.33 -10.79
CA ARG A 98 10.64 13.76 -9.39
C ARG A 98 10.58 15.28 -9.31
N GLY A 99 9.54 15.81 -8.66
CA GLY A 99 9.51 17.21 -8.24
C GLY A 99 10.53 17.47 -7.12
N GLU A 100 10.95 18.72 -6.95
CA GLU A 100 12.01 19.13 -6.01
C GLU A 100 11.78 18.70 -4.56
N THR A 101 10.54 18.58 -4.12
CA THR A 101 10.21 18.18 -2.74
C THR A 101 9.85 16.70 -2.60
N THR A 102 9.91 15.93 -3.69
CA THR A 102 9.46 14.52 -3.71
C THR A 102 10.33 13.65 -2.80
N GLY A 103 9.73 13.07 -1.77
CA GLY A 103 10.40 12.16 -0.84
C GLY A 103 11.31 12.85 0.18
N ARG A 104 11.18 14.17 0.36
CA ARG A 104 11.91 14.94 1.36
C ARG A 104 10.96 15.38 2.48
N PHE A 105 11.45 15.34 3.71
CA PHE A 105 10.76 15.89 4.88
C PHE A 105 11.78 16.57 5.79
N PHE A 106 11.37 17.65 6.45
CA PHE A 106 12.21 18.31 7.45
C PHE A 106 12.21 17.47 8.73
N TYR A 107 13.37 17.33 9.35
CA TYR A 107 13.53 16.64 10.63
C TYR A 107 14.49 17.41 11.53
N PRO A 108 14.16 17.67 12.81
CA PRO A 108 15.03 18.41 13.70
C PRO A 108 16.35 17.69 13.94
N ARG A 109 17.45 18.44 13.97
CA ARG A 109 18.81 17.88 14.11
C ARG A 109 19.02 17.13 15.42
N LYS A 110 18.35 17.53 16.51
CA LYS A 110 18.47 16.89 17.84
C LYS A 110 17.27 16.01 18.18
N GLY A 111 16.44 15.65 17.20
CA GLY A 111 15.31 14.74 17.38
C GLY A 111 13.95 15.43 17.52
N PHE A 112 12.88 14.65 17.35
CA PHE A 112 11.51 15.16 17.30
C PHE A 112 11.04 15.87 18.59
N GLY A 113 11.67 15.59 19.74
CA GLY A 113 11.37 16.25 21.02
C GLY A 113 11.63 17.76 21.01
N GLN A 114 12.31 18.31 19.99
CA GLN A 114 12.45 19.76 19.81
C GLN A 114 11.15 20.46 19.37
N ILE A 115 10.13 19.72 18.94
CA ILE A 115 8.83 20.25 18.47
C ILE A 115 7.73 20.09 19.54
N SER A 116 8.06 19.49 20.69
CA SER A 116 7.10 19.19 21.78
C SER A 116 6.75 20.39 22.63
#